data_AF-A0A969RTD2-F1
#
_entry.id   AF-A0A969RTD2-F1
#
_cell.length_a   1.000
_cell.length_b   1.000
_cell.length_c   1.000
_cell.angle_alpha   90.00
_cell.angle_beta   90.00
_cell.angle_gamma   90.00
#
_symmetry.space_group_name_H-M   'P 1'
#
loop_
_entity.id
_entity.type
_entity.pdbx_description
1 polymer ?
#
loop_
_entity_poly.entity_id
_entity_poly.type
_entity_poly.pdbx_seq_one_letter_code
_entity_poly.pdbx_strand_id
1 'polypeptide(L)'
;MKFNLKFGFGNLLAIASLSTLSLQFQPANASSTFSQKEVDQAKFTLVATPYNGGYSHQLTIIGQLSDKQPCWQENGQGPTVIDPLLLNFDFSGICARGVDGNGYSVRMNNQDMFSQYSPKVVSKEGELQLIAQPSRPSQPPLLIARSHGPAQSFSKLVFEPGWRLTQRTFGDTTLGHFYLTHDASLASAAQSNVQAVPVLVPAISAPIVSAPIVSAPVETATPRLVSSPSAFNQYEINPETVVLMATPYNSGYSHQLTVLEQVSEEQKCWQEQGNSPRVIDPLLLNFDFTGICARGTDGNGYSIRVQGEDLFSRYTPKIIEKEGELRLVAKPSRPNDKEFVIARSQGAVTPFSKLVLEPGWRVSKRKHGDTVLGHFYLTHDQPLANLVGTSSIAQR
;
A
#
# COMPACT_ATOMS: atom_id res chain seq x y z
N MET A 1 -31.89 -2.47 -91.47
CA MET A 1 -31.17 -2.92 -92.67
C MET A 1 -29.89 -3.62 -92.22
N LYS A 2 -29.56 -4.74 -92.88
CA LYS A 2 -28.48 -5.72 -92.59
C LYS A 2 -27.15 -5.11 -92.11
N PHE A 3 -26.45 -5.75 -91.17
CA PHE A 3 -25.31 -6.62 -91.47
C PHE A 3 -24.81 -7.37 -90.22
N ASN A 4 -24.13 -8.48 -90.50
CA ASN A 4 -23.98 -9.70 -89.72
C ASN A 4 -22.55 -9.89 -89.20
N LEU A 5 -22.44 -10.71 -88.13
CA LEU A 5 -21.38 -11.69 -87.80
C LEU A 5 -19.93 -11.22 -87.51
N LYS A 6 -19.36 -11.69 -86.39
CA LYS A 6 -18.49 -12.90 -86.27
C LYS A 6 -17.99 -13.01 -84.81
N PHE A 7 -18.35 -14.07 -84.09
CA PHE A 7 -17.54 -15.28 -83.80
C PHE A 7 -16.19 -15.02 -83.11
N GLY A 8 -16.03 -15.57 -81.90
CA GLY A 8 -14.74 -15.68 -81.22
C GLY A 8 -14.84 -16.39 -79.88
N PHE A 9 -14.64 -17.71 -79.89
CA PHE A 9 -14.45 -18.58 -78.74
C PHE A 9 -13.31 -18.10 -77.83
N GLY A 10 -13.43 -18.33 -76.51
CA GLY A 10 -12.29 -18.18 -75.59
C GLY A 10 -12.64 -18.35 -74.11
N ASN A 11 -12.45 -19.56 -73.61
CA ASN A 11 -12.52 -19.94 -72.20
C ASN A 11 -11.73 -19.00 -71.26
N LEU A 12 -12.27 -18.74 -70.07
CA LEU A 12 -11.66 -19.10 -68.77
C LEU A 12 -12.56 -18.58 -67.63
N LEU A 13 -13.30 -19.48 -66.98
CA LEU A 13 -13.88 -19.24 -65.66
C LEU A 13 -12.75 -19.41 -64.62
N ALA A 14 -12.11 -18.31 -64.25
CA ALA A 14 -11.25 -18.25 -63.08
C ALA A 14 -12.13 -18.04 -61.83
N ILE A 15 -12.45 -19.13 -61.13
CA ILE A 15 -13.06 -19.07 -59.79
C ILE A 15 -11.93 -18.67 -58.84
N ALA A 16 -11.90 -17.39 -58.45
CA ALA A 16 -11.01 -16.91 -57.41
C ALA A 16 -11.57 -17.32 -56.04
N SER A 17 -10.95 -18.34 -55.42
CA SER A 17 -11.21 -18.75 -54.05
C SER A 17 -10.77 -17.66 -53.07
N LEU A 18 -11.70 -16.82 -52.61
CA LEU A 18 -11.45 -15.87 -51.52
C LEU A 18 -11.20 -16.65 -50.23
N SER A 19 -9.93 -16.79 -49.88
CA SER A 19 -9.50 -17.36 -48.61
C SER A 19 -9.67 -16.26 -47.54
N THR A 20 -10.77 -16.29 -46.80
CA THR A 20 -10.97 -15.40 -45.65
C THR A 20 -9.97 -15.78 -44.55
N LEU A 21 -8.91 -14.98 -44.41
CA LEU A 21 -8.01 -15.02 -43.27
C LEU A 21 -8.78 -14.53 -42.03
N SER A 22 -9.28 -15.46 -41.21
CA SER A 22 -9.80 -15.16 -39.89
C SER A 22 -8.64 -14.76 -38.99
N LEU A 23 -8.36 -13.46 -38.92
CA LEU A 23 -7.58 -12.87 -37.84
C LEU A 23 -8.29 -13.19 -36.52
N GLN A 24 -7.79 -14.22 -35.83
CA GLN A 24 -8.12 -14.46 -34.43
C GLN A 24 -7.53 -13.30 -33.64
N PHE A 25 -8.34 -12.26 -33.42
CA PHE A 25 -8.07 -11.29 -32.37
C PHE A 25 -8.17 -12.04 -31.05
N GLN A 26 -7.05 -12.57 -30.58
CA GLN A 26 -6.94 -12.90 -29.16
C GLN A 26 -7.13 -11.56 -28.42
N PRO A 27 -8.14 -11.43 -27.54
CA PRO A 27 -8.20 -10.27 -26.68
C PRO A 27 -6.89 -10.23 -25.91
N ALA A 28 -6.09 -9.20 -26.14
CA ALA A 28 -5.00 -8.90 -25.23
C ALA A 28 -5.67 -8.73 -23.86
N ASN A 29 -5.47 -9.70 -22.97
CA ASN A 29 -5.77 -9.49 -21.57
C ASN A 29 -5.01 -8.23 -21.20
N ALA A 30 -5.74 -7.14 -20.92
CA ALA A 30 -5.14 -5.93 -20.40
C ALA A 30 -4.42 -6.37 -19.12
N SER A 31 -3.11 -6.53 -19.21
CA SER A 31 -2.29 -6.85 -18.05
C SER A 31 -2.61 -5.78 -17.05
N SER A 32 -3.13 -6.18 -15.88
CA SER A 32 -3.27 -5.27 -14.76
C SER A 32 -1.96 -4.49 -14.65
N THR A 33 -2.05 -3.17 -14.68
CA THR A 33 -0.87 -2.31 -14.68
C THR A 33 0.04 -2.57 -13.48
N PHE A 34 -0.54 -3.15 -12.43
CA PHE A 34 0.15 -3.67 -11.29
C PHE A 34 0.21 -5.19 -11.33
N SER A 35 1.43 -5.70 -11.24
CA SER A 35 1.69 -7.11 -10.98
C SER A 35 1.74 -7.35 -9.47
N GLN A 36 2.03 -8.59 -9.09
CA GLN A 36 2.33 -8.96 -7.72
C GLN A 36 3.61 -9.78 -7.69
N LYS A 37 4.31 -9.74 -6.55
CA LYS A 37 5.40 -10.67 -6.24
C LYS A 37 5.09 -11.40 -4.94
N GLU A 38 5.57 -12.63 -4.85
CA GLU A 38 5.54 -13.37 -3.60
C GLU A 38 6.38 -12.64 -2.53
N VAL A 39 5.91 -12.71 -1.29
CA VAL A 39 6.68 -12.27 -0.13
C VAL A 39 7.02 -13.47 0.75
N ASP A 40 8.12 -13.35 1.48
CA ASP A 40 8.43 -14.28 2.56
C ASP A 40 7.37 -14.14 3.66
N GLN A 41 6.46 -15.12 3.75
CA GLN A 41 5.34 -15.07 4.69
C GLN A 41 5.80 -14.97 6.15
N ALA A 42 7.00 -15.48 6.48
CA ALA A 42 7.53 -15.41 7.84
C ALA A 42 7.90 -13.98 8.26
N LYS A 43 8.06 -13.06 7.30
CA LYS A 43 8.34 -11.64 7.55
C LYS A 43 7.09 -10.79 7.71
N PHE A 44 5.90 -11.39 7.67
CA PHE A 44 4.64 -10.65 7.79
C PHE A 44 3.69 -11.32 8.78
N THR A 45 2.86 -10.50 9.41
CA THR A 45 1.76 -10.98 10.24
C THR A 45 0.49 -10.17 9.96
N LEU A 46 -0.65 -10.87 9.93
CA LEU A 46 -1.97 -10.24 9.90
C LEU A 46 -2.45 -10.09 11.34
N VAL A 47 -2.92 -8.89 11.67
CA VAL A 47 -3.32 -8.53 13.02
C VAL A 47 -4.74 -7.99 12.99
N ALA A 48 -5.60 -8.57 13.80
CA ALA A 48 -6.85 -7.96 14.21
C ALA A 48 -6.52 -6.89 15.25
N THR A 49 -6.45 -5.64 14.82
CA THR A 49 -6.18 -4.49 15.68
C THR A 49 -7.47 -4.03 16.35
N PRO A 50 -7.57 -4.05 17.69
CA PRO A 50 -8.75 -3.61 18.39
C PRO A 50 -8.94 -2.09 18.24
N TYR A 51 -10.19 -1.67 18.15
CA TYR A 51 -10.64 -0.29 18.33
C TYR A 51 -11.91 -0.28 19.17
N ASN A 52 -12.40 0.90 19.54
CA ASN A 52 -13.61 1.05 20.37
C ASN A 52 -13.56 0.15 21.63
N GLY A 53 -12.48 0.25 22.42
CA GLY A 53 -12.31 -0.52 23.65
C GLY A 53 -12.14 -2.04 23.48
N GLY A 54 -11.86 -2.54 22.27
CA GLY A 54 -11.67 -3.97 22.00
C GLY A 54 -12.93 -4.71 21.54
N TYR A 55 -14.08 -4.02 21.44
CA TYR A 55 -15.32 -4.61 20.92
C TYR A 55 -15.33 -4.76 19.40
N SER A 56 -14.44 -4.07 18.70
CA SER A 56 -14.37 -4.08 17.25
C SER A 56 -12.91 -4.14 16.81
N HIS A 57 -12.66 -4.70 15.62
CA HIS A 57 -11.32 -4.94 15.13
C HIS A 57 -11.20 -4.57 13.66
N GLN A 58 -10.03 -4.09 13.27
CA GLN A 58 -9.67 -3.80 11.88
C GLN A 58 -8.43 -4.61 11.48
N LEU A 59 -8.25 -4.84 10.17
CA LEU A 59 -7.06 -5.52 9.68
C LEU A 59 -5.85 -4.57 9.71
N THR A 60 -4.76 -5.04 10.30
CA THR A 60 -3.43 -4.45 10.15
C THR A 60 -2.45 -5.53 9.70
N ILE A 61 -1.67 -5.22 8.67
CA ILE A 61 -0.56 -6.05 8.18
C ILE A 61 0.72 -5.42 8.69
N ILE A 62 1.53 -6.16 9.44
CA ILE A 62 2.84 -5.72 9.90
C ILE A 62 3.90 -6.54 9.17
N GLY A 63 4.94 -5.89 8.66
CA GLY A 63 6.06 -6.53 7.97
C GLY A 63 7.42 -6.17 8.57
N GLN A 64 8.35 -7.11 8.56
CA GLN A 64 9.75 -6.94 8.97
C GLN A 64 10.63 -6.71 7.73
N LEU A 65 11.09 -5.47 7.54
CA LEU A 65 11.90 -5.10 6.36
C LEU A 65 13.42 -5.18 6.61
N SER A 66 13.86 -5.00 7.86
CA SER A 66 15.26 -5.11 8.26
C SER A 66 15.39 -5.69 9.66
N ASP A 67 16.51 -6.33 9.99
CA ASP A 67 16.69 -6.97 11.31
C ASP A 67 17.20 -6.00 12.40
N LYS A 68 17.13 -4.67 12.16
CA LYS A 68 17.60 -3.65 13.11
C LYS A 68 16.82 -3.67 14.43
N GLN A 69 15.51 -3.90 14.36
CA GLN A 69 14.62 -3.95 15.50
C GLN A 69 13.35 -4.75 15.14
N PRO A 70 12.85 -5.64 16.02
CA PRO A 70 11.63 -6.38 15.75
C PRO A 70 10.41 -5.46 15.65
N CYS A 71 9.57 -5.71 14.65
CA CYS A 71 8.36 -4.93 14.38
C CYS A 71 7.15 -5.39 15.19
N TRP A 72 7.14 -6.66 15.60
CA TRP A 72 6.14 -7.23 16.51
C TRP A 72 6.75 -8.39 17.31
N GLN A 73 6.02 -8.85 18.32
CA GLN A 73 6.29 -10.07 19.05
C GLN A 73 5.00 -10.88 19.22
N GLU A 74 5.11 -12.21 19.20
CA GLU A 74 3.98 -13.13 19.38
C GLU A 74 4.01 -13.74 20.79
N ASN A 75 2.84 -13.84 21.43
CA ASN A 75 2.69 -14.44 22.75
C ASN A 75 1.43 -15.32 22.82
N GLY A 76 1.54 -16.47 23.50
CA GLY A 76 0.44 -17.42 23.69
C GLY A 76 0.07 -18.22 22.42
N GLN A 77 -0.90 -19.12 22.56
CA GLN A 77 -1.48 -19.91 21.47
C GLN A 77 -3.00 -20.01 21.67
N GLY A 78 -3.80 -19.58 20.68
CA GLY A 78 -5.26 -19.73 20.62
C GLY A 78 -6.12 -18.73 21.44
N PRO A 79 -6.20 -17.43 21.08
CA PRO A 79 -5.54 -16.79 19.95
C PRO A 79 -4.09 -16.39 20.26
N THR A 80 -3.26 -16.29 19.21
CA THR A 80 -1.92 -15.72 19.38
C THR A 80 -2.04 -14.21 19.54
N VAL A 81 -1.54 -13.66 20.63
CA VAL A 81 -1.52 -12.21 20.88
C VAL A 81 -0.30 -11.61 20.20
N ILE A 82 -0.50 -10.45 19.56
CA ILE A 82 0.55 -9.68 18.90
C ILE A 82 0.86 -8.45 19.74
N ASP A 83 2.12 -8.30 20.15
CA ASP A 83 2.62 -7.04 20.70
C ASP A 83 3.20 -6.18 19.55
N PRO A 84 2.56 -5.06 19.18
CA PRO A 84 2.98 -4.23 18.05
C PRO A 84 4.16 -3.31 18.42
N LEU A 85 5.36 -3.90 18.54
CA LEU A 85 6.60 -3.20 18.91
C LEU A 85 6.92 -1.96 18.05
N LEU A 86 6.50 -1.94 16.78
CA LEU A 86 6.65 -0.79 15.88
C LEU A 86 6.06 0.52 16.41
N LEU A 87 5.17 0.49 17.41
CA LEU A 87 4.59 1.68 18.01
C LEU A 87 5.58 2.41 18.94
N ASN A 88 6.69 1.77 19.29
CA ASN A 88 7.64 2.25 20.29
C ASN A 88 8.87 2.96 19.68
N PHE A 89 9.00 3.00 18.36
CA PHE A 89 10.15 3.60 17.67
C PHE A 89 9.77 4.13 16.29
N ASP A 90 10.67 4.90 15.67
CA ASP A 90 10.52 5.27 14.26
C ASP A 90 10.79 4.06 13.37
N PHE A 91 9.71 3.44 12.92
CA PHE A 91 9.77 2.21 12.14
C PHE A 91 10.09 2.43 10.65
N SER A 92 10.34 3.68 10.21
CA SER A 92 10.61 4.01 8.81
C SER A 92 11.79 3.23 8.25
N GLY A 93 11.54 2.41 7.22
CA GLY A 93 12.56 1.56 6.59
C GLY A 93 12.97 0.33 7.42
N ILE A 94 12.33 0.12 8.58
CA ILE A 94 12.54 -1.05 9.45
C ILE A 94 11.32 -1.98 9.38
N CYS A 95 10.12 -1.40 9.45
CA CYS A 95 8.85 -2.12 9.37
C CYS A 95 8.03 -1.65 8.19
N ALA A 96 7.16 -2.52 7.69
CA ALA A 96 6.05 -2.15 6.82
C ALA A 96 4.75 -2.20 7.62
N ARG A 97 3.78 -1.35 7.26
CA ARG A 97 2.44 -1.36 7.85
C ARG A 97 1.35 -1.10 6.81
N GLY A 98 0.44 -2.05 6.63
CA GLY A 98 -0.79 -1.89 5.85
C GLY A 98 -2.01 -1.84 6.77
N VAL A 99 -2.84 -0.80 6.68
CA VAL A 99 -3.90 -0.52 7.68
C VAL A 99 -5.27 -0.23 7.07
N ASP A 100 -5.36 -0.04 5.76
CA ASP A 100 -6.56 0.37 5.06
C ASP A 100 -6.52 -0.08 3.59
N GLY A 101 -7.50 0.36 2.79
CA GLY A 101 -7.56 0.11 1.35
C GLY A 101 -6.37 0.66 0.55
N ASN A 102 -5.57 1.58 1.11
CA ASN A 102 -4.31 2.00 0.50
C ASN A 102 -3.18 1.00 0.79
N GLY A 103 -3.20 0.40 1.98
CA GLY A 103 -2.23 -0.59 2.43
C GLY A 103 -2.50 -2.01 1.92
N TYR A 104 -3.75 -2.38 1.67
CA TYR A 104 -4.09 -3.72 1.19
C TYR A 104 -5.36 -3.79 0.34
N SER A 105 -5.46 -4.80 -0.52
CA SER A 105 -6.71 -5.21 -1.19
C SER A 105 -6.76 -6.72 -1.39
N VAL A 106 -7.93 -7.24 -1.80
CA VAL A 106 -8.08 -8.64 -2.19
C VAL A 106 -7.64 -8.82 -3.65
N ARG A 107 -6.87 -9.86 -3.95
CA ARG A 107 -6.50 -10.23 -5.32
C ARG A 107 -6.83 -11.70 -5.57
N MET A 108 -7.67 -11.96 -6.56
CA MET A 108 -8.11 -13.33 -6.87
C MET A 108 -7.92 -13.67 -8.32
N ASN A 109 -7.34 -14.84 -8.60
CA ASN A 109 -7.04 -15.29 -9.96
C ASN A 109 -6.35 -14.19 -10.80
N ASN A 110 -5.32 -13.57 -10.22
CA ASN A 110 -4.57 -12.44 -10.77
C ASN A 110 -5.35 -11.13 -11.04
N GLN A 111 -6.60 -11.02 -10.59
CA GLN A 111 -7.41 -9.80 -10.69
C GLN A 111 -7.50 -9.08 -9.35
N ASP A 112 -7.18 -7.77 -9.35
CA ASP A 112 -7.38 -6.89 -8.20
C ASP A 112 -8.89 -6.67 -7.97
N MET A 113 -9.35 -6.98 -6.76
CA MET A 113 -10.77 -6.96 -6.39
C MET A 113 -11.14 -5.73 -5.56
N PHE A 114 -10.27 -4.71 -5.47
CA PHE A 114 -10.47 -3.52 -4.64
C PHE A 114 -11.87 -2.87 -4.75
N SER A 115 -12.45 -2.80 -5.95
CA SER A 115 -13.80 -2.21 -6.15
C SER A 115 -14.96 -3.17 -5.88
N GLN A 116 -14.68 -4.47 -5.75
CA GLN A 116 -15.68 -5.52 -5.60
C GLN A 116 -15.74 -6.07 -4.18
N TYR A 117 -14.60 -6.16 -3.50
CA TYR A 117 -14.46 -6.76 -2.19
C TYR A 117 -13.58 -5.91 -1.27
N SER A 118 -14.04 -5.69 -0.04
CA SER A 118 -13.34 -4.97 1.01
C SER A 118 -13.00 -5.91 2.17
N PRO A 119 -11.73 -6.05 2.59
CA PRO A 119 -11.38 -6.83 3.77
C PRO A 119 -12.00 -6.24 5.05
N LYS A 120 -12.64 -7.08 5.87
CA LYS A 120 -13.21 -6.71 7.17
C LYS A 120 -12.94 -7.77 8.21
N VAL A 121 -12.63 -7.35 9.44
CA VAL A 121 -12.55 -8.26 10.59
C VAL A 121 -13.89 -8.27 11.31
N VAL A 122 -14.48 -9.44 11.47
CA VAL A 122 -15.78 -9.64 12.12
C VAL A 122 -15.66 -10.65 13.26
N SER A 123 -16.45 -10.47 14.31
CA SER A 123 -16.58 -11.49 15.37
C SER A 123 -17.68 -12.47 14.96
N LYS A 124 -17.31 -13.75 14.78
CA LYS A 124 -18.22 -14.80 14.32
C LYS A 124 -17.75 -16.15 14.85
N GLU A 125 -18.69 -17.02 15.23
CA GLU A 125 -18.39 -18.40 15.69
C GLU A 125 -17.43 -18.46 16.90
N GLY A 126 -17.42 -17.42 17.74
CA GLY A 126 -16.57 -17.37 18.95
C GLY A 126 -15.11 -16.96 18.70
N GLU A 127 -14.79 -16.49 17.50
CA GLU A 127 -13.46 -15.98 17.15
C GLU A 127 -13.54 -14.75 16.23
N LEU A 128 -12.39 -14.16 15.90
CA LEU A 128 -12.29 -13.12 14.87
C LEU A 128 -12.01 -13.76 13.51
N GLN A 129 -12.76 -13.35 12.50
CA GLN A 129 -12.62 -13.78 11.12
C GLN A 129 -12.30 -12.57 10.23
N LEU A 130 -11.26 -12.67 9.43
CA LEU A 130 -11.03 -11.76 8.32
C LEU A 130 -11.80 -12.25 7.11
N ILE A 131 -12.75 -11.45 6.64
CA ILE A 131 -13.56 -11.75 5.45
C ILE A 131 -13.33 -10.71 4.35
N ALA A 132 -13.41 -11.15 3.09
CA ALA A 132 -13.66 -10.26 1.97
C ALA A 132 -15.16 -9.95 1.93
N GLN A 133 -15.58 -8.75 2.34
CA GLN A 133 -16.96 -8.30 2.27
C GLN A 133 -17.28 -7.80 0.85
N PRO A 134 -18.25 -8.37 0.14
CA PRO A 134 -18.62 -7.92 -1.19
C PRO A 134 -19.36 -6.58 -1.15
N SER A 135 -19.10 -5.76 -2.16
CA SER A 135 -19.84 -4.52 -2.46
C SER A 135 -21.28 -4.79 -2.90
N ARG A 136 -21.55 -5.96 -3.50
CA ARG A 136 -22.89 -6.37 -3.94
C ARG A 136 -23.45 -7.42 -2.98
N PRO A 137 -24.63 -7.20 -2.37
CA PRO A 137 -25.23 -8.15 -1.44
C PRO A 137 -25.53 -9.55 -2.02
N SER A 138 -25.60 -9.67 -3.36
CA SER A 138 -25.83 -10.94 -4.05
C SER A 138 -24.61 -11.86 -4.10
N GLN A 139 -23.42 -11.36 -3.78
CA GLN A 139 -22.20 -12.15 -3.70
C GLN A 139 -21.96 -12.61 -2.26
N PRO A 140 -21.42 -13.81 -2.02
CA PRO A 140 -21.09 -14.26 -0.67
C PRO A 140 -19.80 -13.60 -0.17
N PRO A 141 -19.66 -13.35 1.14
CA PRO A 141 -18.37 -13.04 1.74
C PRO A 141 -17.40 -14.22 1.63
N LEU A 142 -16.11 -13.93 1.54
CA LEU A 142 -15.06 -14.95 1.48
C LEU A 142 -14.25 -14.93 2.76
N LEU A 143 -14.10 -16.09 3.40
CA LEU A 143 -13.22 -16.20 4.55
C LEU A 143 -11.75 -16.23 4.10
N ILE A 144 -10.92 -15.37 4.71
CA ILE A 144 -9.49 -15.21 4.40
C ILE A 144 -8.62 -15.75 5.52
N ALA A 145 -8.95 -15.44 6.78
CA ALA A 145 -8.14 -15.79 7.94
C ALA A 145 -8.95 -15.85 9.24
N ARG A 146 -8.45 -16.54 10.26
CA ARG A 146 -9.07 -16.71 11.59
C ARG A 146 -8.10 -16.41 12.73
N SER A 147 -8.62 -15.99 13.88
CA SER A 147 -7.80 -15.86 15.10
C SER A 147 -7.61 -17.17 15.87
N HIS A 148 -8.40 -18.21 15.57
CA HIS A 148 -8.40 -19.50 16.27
C HIS A 148 -8.65 -19.37 17.77
N GLY A 149 -9.60 -18.50 18.14
CA GLY A 149 -10.01 -18.27 19.51
C GLY A 149 -10.60 -16.88 19.73
N PRO A 150 -11.29 -16.67 20.86
CA PRO A 150 -11.86 -15.37 21.21
C PRO A 150 -10.76 -14.36 21.47
N ALA A 151 -10.84 -13.21 20.80
CA ALA A 151 -9.83 -12.15 20.84
C ALA A 151 -10.47 -10.80 21.16
N GLN A 152 -9.86 -10.07 22.10
CA GLN A 152 -10.23 -8.69 22.47
C GLN A 152 -9.05 -7.71 22.36
N SER A 153 -7.85 -8.24 22.13
CA SER A 153 -6.60 -7.50 22.00
C SER A 153 -6.04 -7.67 20.58
N PHE A 154 -4.89 -7.04 20.31
CA PHE A 154 -4.12 -7.26 19.09
C PHE A 154 -3.86 -8.76 18.90
N SER A 155 -4.57 -9.37 17.95
CA SER A 155 -4.57 -10.83 17.79
C SER A 155 -4.17 -11.21 16.40
N LYS A 156 -3.35 -12.25 16.28
CA LYS A 156 -2.91 -12.79 15.00
C LYS A 156 -4.11 -13.36 14.24
N LEU A 157 -4.17 -13.09 12.95
CA LEU A 157 -5.05 -13.75 12.00
C LEU A 157 -4.21 -14.71 11.16
N VAL A 158 -4.58 -15.99 11.17
CA VAL A 158 -3.92 -17.05 10.43
C VAL A 158 -4.72 -17.30 9.15
N PHE A 159 -4.05 -17.25 8.00
CA PHE A 159 -4.68 -17.49 6.70
C PHE A 159 -5.37 -18.86 6.65
N GLU A 160 -6.54 -18.88 6.03
CA GLU A 160 -7.17 -20.11 5.57
C GLU A 160 -6.36 -20.75 4.44
N PRO A 161 -6.46 -22.08 4.23
CA PRO A 161 -5.80 -22.76 3.12
C PRO A 161 -6.08 -22.09 1.77
N GLY A 162 -5.02 -21.91 0.97
CA GLY A 162 -5.09 -21.27 -0.35
C GLY A 162 -4.92 -19.75 -0.34
N TRP A 163 -5.05 -19.10 0.82
CA TRP A 163 -4.74 -17.68 0.98
C TRP A 163 -3.27 -17.46 1.34
N ARG A 164 -2.70 -16.37 0.83
CA ARG A 164 -1.36 -15.89 1.20
C ARG A 164 -1.25 -14.38 1.00
N LEU A 165 -0.19 -13.80 1.54
CA LEU A 165 0.15 -12.42 1.24
C LEU A 165 1.03 -12.35 -0.02
N THR A 166 0.74 -11.42 -0.91
CA THR A 166 1.69 -10.98 -1.95
C THR A 166 1.85 -9.47 -1.90
N GLN A 167 2.83 -8.93 -2.61
CA GLN A 167 3.07 -7.49 -2.63
C GLN A 167 2.95 -6.93 -4.04
N ARG A 168 2.30 -5.78 -4.16
CA ARG A 168 2.09 -5.10 -5.43
C ARG A 168 3.42 -4.66 -6.04
N THR A 169 3.56 -4.87 -7.34
CA THR A 169 4.72 -4.42 -8.12
C THR A 169 4.28 -3.57 -9.31
N PHE A 170 5.16 -2.65 -9.71
CA PHE A 170 5.05 -1.89 -10.94
C PHE A 170 6.39 -1.95 -11.67
N GLY A 171 6.43 -2.69 -12.80
CA GLY A 171 7.71 -3.15 -13.36
C GLY A 171 8.52 -3.88 -12.29
N ASP A 172 9.79 -3.50 -12.14
CA ASP A 172 10.70 -4.07 -11.13
C ASP A 172 10.55 -3.42 -9.74
N THR A 173 9.72 -2.38 -9.61
CA THR A 173 9.57 -1.65 -8.35
C THR A 173 8.51 -2.32 -7.48
N THR A 174 8.89 -2.64 -6.26
CA THR A 174 7.96 -3.11 -5.23
C THR A 174 7.29 -1.92 -4.56
N LEU A 175 5.96 -1.97 -4.44
CA LEU A 175 5.15 -0.93 -3.81
C LEU A 175 4.72 -1.34 -2.40
N GLY A 176 4.33 -0.37 -1.58
CA GLY A 176 3.89 -0.60 -0.21
C GLY A 176 2.48 -1.19 -0.02
N HIS A 177 1.85 -1.62 -1.10
CA HIS A 177 0.50 -2.20 -1.08
C HIS A 177 0.59 -3.72 -1.08
N PHE A 178 -0.18 -4.36 -0.21
CA PHE A 178 -0.24 -5.81 -0.08
C PHE A 178 -1.52 -6.36 -0.71
N TYR A 179 -1.43 -7.57 -1.23
CA TYR A 179 -2.60 -8.31 -1.68
C TYR A 179 -2.85 -9.50 -0.76
N LEU A 180 -4.09 -9.61 -0.29
CA LEU A 180 -4.63 -10.87 0.24
C LEU A 180 -4.97 -11.71 -0.99
N THR A 181 -4.09 -12.66 -1.32
CA THR A 181 -4.09 -13.36 -2.61
C THR A 181 -4.67 -14.75 -2.50
N HIS A 182 -5.53 -15.10 -3.45
CA HIS A 182 -6.00 -16.47 -3.68
C HIS A 182 -5.98 -16.79 -5.19
N ASP A 183 -5.42 -17.93 -5.60
CA ASP A 183 -5.26 -18.23 -7.03
C ASP A 183 -6.55 -18.76 -7.68
N ALA A 184 -7.47 -19.34 -6.89
CA ALA A 184 -8.75 -19.81 -7.42
C ALA A 184 -9.69 -18.66 -7.82
N SER A 185 -10.61 -18.96 -8.76
CA SER A 185 -11.69 -18.05 -9.13
C SER A 185 -12.64 -17.76 -7.95
N LEU A 186 -13.36 -16.64 -8.01
CA LEU A 186 -14.40 -16.30 -7.02
C LEU A 186 -15.41 -17.43 -6.82
N ALA A 187 -15.88 -18.04 -7.92
CA ALA A 187 -16.84 -19.12 -7.87
C ALA A 187 -16.28 -20.36 -7.15
N SER A 188 -15.01 -20.70 -7.40
CA SER A 188 -14.33 -21.83 -6.77
C SER A 188 -14.05 -21.57 -5.28
N ALA A 189 -13.56 -20.39 -4.93
CA ALA A 189 -13.25 -20.03 -3.54
C ALA A 189 -14.53 -19.96 -2.67
N ALA A 190 -15.65 -19.49 -3.23
CA ALA A 190 -16.94 -19.47 -2.53
C ALA A 190 -17.46 -20.88 -2.22
N GLN A 191 -17.14 -21.89 -3.04
CA GLN A 191 -17.53 -23.28 -2.81
C GLN A 191 -16.70 -23.95 -1.70
N SER A 192 -15.43 -23.59 -1.56
CA SER A 192 -14.55 -24.11 -0.50
C SER A 192 -14.94 -23.67 0.91
N ASN A 193 -15.59 -22.51 1.06
CA ASN A 193 -16.10 -22.02 2.36
C ASN A 193 -17.24 -22.87 2.95
N VAL A 194 -17.78 -23.84 2.20
CA VAL A 194 -18.89 -24.72 2.63
C VAL A 194 -18.40 -26.10 3.09
N GLN A 195 -17.10 -26.41 2.93
CA GLN A 195 -16.53 -27.71 3.32
C GLN A 195 -15.42 -27.53 4.36
N ALA A 196 -15.81 -27.41 5.63
CA ALA A 196 -14.90 -27.73 6.73
C ALA A 196 -14.69 -29.25 6.75
N VAL A 197 -13.63 -29.72 6.08
CA VAL A 197 -13.20 -31.11 6.18
C VAL A 197 -12.45 -31.29 7.51
N PRO A 198 -12.75 -32.30 8.33
CA PRO A 198 -12.01 -32.56 9.56
C PRO A 198 -10.56 -32.92 9.22
N VAL A 199 -9.60 -32.14 9.74
CA VAL A 199 -8.17 -32.40 9.60
C VAL A 199 -7.81 -33.63 10.43
N LEU A 200 -7.54 -34.75 9.76
CA LEU A 200 -6.78 -35.84 10.35
C LEU A 200 -5.31 -35.44 10.35
N VAL A 201 -4.73 -35.29 11.53
CA VAL A 201 -3.31 -34.99 11.75
C VAL A 201 -2.47 -36.23 11.43
N PRO A 202 -1.49 -36.18 10.50
CA PRO A 202 -0.43 -37.18 10.45
C PRO A 202 0.80 -36.69 11.23
N ALA A 203 1.38 -37.61 11.99
CA ALA A 203 2.54 -37.40 12.84
C ALA A 203 3.82 -37.01 12.06
N ILE A 204 4.62 -36.17 12.71
CA ILE A 204 5.93 -35.68 12.27
C ILE A 204 6.92 -36.85 12.18
N SER A 205 7.57 -36.98 11.02
CA SER A 205 8.87 -37.66 10.91
C SER A 205 9.82 -36.76 10.14
N ALA A 206 10.93 -36.39 10.79
CA ALA A 206 12.01 -35.61 10.20
C ALA A 206 12.96 -36.54 9.42
N PRO A 207 13.58 -36.03 8.34
CA PRO A 207 14.94 -36.42 8.04
C PRO A 207 15.88 -35.20 7.90
N ILE A 208 17.06 -35.36 8.48
CA ILE A 208 18.25 -34.53 8.32
C ILE A 208 18.97 -35.03 7.07
N VAL A 209 19.19 -34.21 6.02
CA VAL A 209 20.37 -34.33 5.11
C VAL A 209 20.69 -32.99 4.43
N SER A 210 21.93 -32.54 4.68
CA SER A 210 22.91 -31.81 3.85
C SER A 210 22.49 -31.02 2.60
N ALA A 211 22.81 -29.72 2.60
CA ALA A 211 22.82 -28.86 1.42
C ALA A 211 24.12 -28.99 0.59
N PRO A 212 24.07 -28.96 -0.76
CA PRO A 212 25.24 -28.68 -1.58
C PRO A 212 25.39 -27.16 -1.81
N ILE A 213 26.63 -26.69 -1.73
CA ILE A 213 27.04 -25.33 -2.08
C ILE A 213 27.03 -25.23 -3.62
N VAL A 214 26.18 -24.37 -4.17
CA VAL A 214 26.21 -23.98 -5.59
C VAL A 214 26.71 -22.54 -5.68
N SER A 215 27.86 -22.37 -6.32
CA SER A 215 28.47 -21.09 -6.68
C SER A 215 27.63 -20.36 -7.74
N ALA A 216 27.21 -19.14 -7.43
CA ALA A 216 26.53 -18.23 -8.36
C ALA A 216 27.52 -17.68 -9.41
N PRO A 217 27.11 -17.49 -10.68
CA PRO A 217 27.90 -16.77 -11.66
C PRO A 217 27.82 -15.26 -11.44
N VAL A 218 28.94 -14.58 -11.67
CA VAL A 218 29.09 -13.13 -11.66
C VAL A 218 28.30 -12.54 -12.84
N GLU A 219 27.21 -11.84 -12.54
CA GLU A 219 26.42 -11.12 -13.53
C GLU A 219 27.13 -9.83 -13.95
N THR A 220 27.35 -9.70 -15.26
CA THR A 220 28.07 -8.60 -15.89
C THR A 220 27.14 -7.40 -16.03
N ALA A 221 27.59 -6.23 -15.59
CA ALA A 221 26.81 -4.99 -15.58
C ALA A 221 26.31 -4.57 -16.97
N THR A 222 24.99 -4.52 -17.13
CA THR A 222 24.29 -3.91 -18.28
C THR A 222 24.30 -2.39 -18.16
N PRO A 223 24.34 -1.62 -19.27
CA PRO A 223 24.37 -0.17 -19.22
C PRO A 223 23.03 0.39 -18.75
N ARG A 224 23.05 1.35 -17.82
CA ARG A 224 21.86 2.10 -17.39
C ARG A 224 21.26 2.85 -18.57
N LEU A 225 20.08 2.42 -18.99
CA LEU A 225 19.22 3.22 -19.85
C LEU A 225 18.79 4.49 -19.10
N VAL A 226 18.85 5.60 -19.82
CA VAL A 226 18.47 6.94 -19.41
C VAL A 226 17.01 6.95 -18.95
N SER A 227 16.75 7.68 -17.86
CA SER A 227 15.47 7.79 -17.16
C SER A 227 14.27 8.01 -18.09
N SER A 228 13.40 7.01 -18.17
CA SER A 228 12.01 7.18 -18.61
C SER A 228 11.34 8.30 -17.79
N PRO A 229 10.39 9.05 -18.35
CA PRO A 229 9.52 9.90 -17.52
C PRO A 229 8.95 9.04 -16.39
N SER A 230 8.98 9.55 -15.15
CA SER A 230 8.45 8.86 -13.98
C SER A 230 7.11 8.25 -14.35
N ALA A 231 7.03 6.91 -14.37
CA ALA A 231 5.80 6.20 -14.75
C ALA A 231 4.60 6.59 -13.87
N PHE A 232 4.88 7.22 -12.74
CA PHE A 232 3.92 7.88 -11.89
C PHE A 232 3.93 9.40 -12.10
N ASN A 233 2.76 9.93 -12.44
CA ASN A 233 2.44 11.34 -12.34
C ASN A 233 1.95 11.67 -10.92
N GLN A 234 1.49 12.90 -10.74
CA GLN A 234 0.79 13.33 -9.55
C GLN A 234 -0.65 13.72 -9.87
N TYR A 235 -1.49 13.69 -8.85
CA TYR A 235 -2.87 14.16 -8.85
C TYR A 235 -3.00 15.18 -7.72
N GLU A 236 -3.43 16.40 -8.05
CA GLU A 236 -3.67 17.43 -7.05
C GLU A 236 -4.91 17.08 -6.23
N ILE A 237 -4.77 17.09 -4.91
CA ILE A 237 -5.88 16.88 -3.97
C ILE A 237 -6.30 18.20 -3.35
N ASN A 238 -7.52 18.27 -2.82
CA ASN A 238 -7.97 19.43 -2.08
C ASN A 238 -7.10 19.59 -0.81
N PRO A 239 -6.38 20.71 -0.62
CA PRO A 239 -5.55 20.91 0.57
C PRO A 239 -6.36 20.94 1.87
N GLU A 240 -7.68 21.19 1.81
CA GLU A 240 -8.55 21.18 2.99
C GLU A 240 -8.90 19.75 3.45
N THR A 241 -8.75 18.74 2.60
CA THR A 241 -9.05 17.35 2.92
C THR A 241 -7.82 16.58 3.39
N VAL A 242 -6.70 17.25 3.69
CA VAL A 242 -5.45 16.61 4.11
C VAL A 242 -4.79 17.35 5.27
N VAL A 243 -4.21 16.60 6.22
CA VAL A 243 -3.48 17.16 7.34
C VAL A 243 -2.18 16.39 7.60
N LEU A 244 -1.12 17.12 7.95
CA LEU A 244 0.14 16.55 8.43
C LEU A 244 0.18 16.69 9.94
N MET A 245 0.49 15.58 10.61
CA MET A 245 0.48 15.47 12.07
C MET A 245 1.80 14.88 12.56
N ALA A 246 2.41 15.52 13.56
CA ALA A 246 3.53 14.97 14.30
C ALA A 246 3.04 13.98 15.36
N THR A 247 3.13 12.68 15.05
CA THR A 247 2.62 11.63 15.95
C THR A 247 3.70 11.26 16.96
N PRO A 248 3.47 11.39 18.28
CA PRO A 248 4.42 10.98 19.30
C PRO A 248 4.68 9.47 19.27
N TYR A 249 5.92 9.07 19.53
CA TYR A 249 6.33 7.71 19.86
C TYR A 249 7.38 7.75 20.98
N ASN A 250 7.74 6.59 21.52
CA ASN A 250 8.74 6.45 22.60
C ASN A 250 8.50 7.44 23.76
N SER A 251 7.40 7.25 24.51
CA SER A 251 6.97 8.12 25.64
C SER A 251 6.62 9.58 25.31
N GLY A 252 6.61 9.97 24.04
CA GLY A 252 6.15 11.29 23.60
C GLY A 252 7.24 12.32 23.31
N TYR A 253 8.51 11.96 23.50
CA TYR A 253 9.65 12.84 23.20
C TYR A 253 10.08 12.81 21.73
N SER A 254 9.64 11.80 20.97
CA SER A 254 10.00 11.65 19.56
C SER A 254 8.75 11.62 18.69
N HIS A 255 8.89 12.10 17.45
CA HIS A 255 7.74 12.31 16.57
C HIS A 255 7.97 11.69 15.19
N GLN A 256 6.95 11.03 14.66
CA GLN A 256 6.91 10.53 13.28
C GLN A 256 5.86 11.29 12.47
N LEU A 257 6.07 11.41 11.15
CA LEU A 257 5.09 12.02 10.27
C LEU A 257 3.91 11.07 10.02
N THR A 258 2.71 11.56 10.29
CA THR A 258 1.46 10.97 9.80
C THR A 258 0.76 11.96 8.88
N VAL A 259 0.45 11.52 7.67
CA VAL A 259 -0.41 12.23 6.72
C VAL A 259 -1.79 11.60 6.77
N LEU A 260 -2.83 12.39 7.03
CA LEU A 260 -4.22 11.94 7.03
C LEU A 260 -4.98 12.63 5.91
N GLU A 261 -5.91 11.92 5.28
CA GLU A 261 -6.82 12.47 4.28
C GLU A 261 -8.26 12.05 4.56
N GLN A 262 -9.17 13.00 4.39
CA GLN A 262 -10.61 12.82 4.44
C GLN A 262 -11.07 12.37 3.05
N VAL A 263 -11.48 11.10 2.93
CA VAL A 263 -11.89 10.50 1.64
C VAL A 263 -13.40 10.57 1.45
N SER A 264 -14.16 10.39 2.52
CA SER A 264 -15.63 10.50 2.56
C SER A 264 -16.07 11.44 3.67
N GLU A 265 -17.18 12.15 3.49
CA GLU A 265 -17.75 13.02 4.54
C GLU A 265 -18.63 12.27 5.55
N GLU A 266 -18.80 10.95 5.41
CA GLU A 266 -19.61 10.12 6.33
C GLU A 266 -19.18 10.24 7.79
N GLN A 267 -17.86 10.36 8.04
CA GLN A 267 -17.32 10.55 9.37
C GLN A 267 -15.98 11.28 9.32
N LYS A 268 -15.77 12.26 10.22
CA LYS A 268 -14.53 13.03 10.28
C LYS A 268 -13.34 12.16 10.71
N CYS A 269 -12.23 12.29 9.99
CA CYS A 269 -10.99 11.55 10.25
C CYS A 269 -10.13 12.18 11.35
N TRP A 270 -10.24 13.49 11.53
CA TRP A 270 -9.57 14.24 12.59
C TRP A 270 -10.38 15.47 13.00
N GLN A 271 -9.99 16.07 14.12
CA GLN A 271 -10.44 17.39 14.55
C GLN A 271 -9.21 18.27 14.90
N GLU A 272 -9.29 19.57 14.61
CA GLU A 272 -8.25 20.53 15.02
C GLU A 272 -8.66 21.25 16.30
N GLN A 273 -7.70 21.46 17.20
CA GLN A 273 -7.90 22.18 18.45
C GLN A 273 -6.76 23.18 18.69
N GLY A 274 -7.07 24.28 19.38
CA GLY A 274 -6.10 25.33 19.69
C GLY A 274 -5.74 26.23 18.51
N ASN A 275 -4.94 27.25 18.78
CA ASN A 275 -4.55 28.27 17.79
C ASN A 275 -3.04 28.32 17.52
N SER A 276 -2.18 28.06 18.53
CA SER A 276 -0.73 27.93 18.37
C SER A 276 -0.12 27.26 19.62
N PRO A 277 0.38 26.01 19.53
CA PRO A 277 0.30 25.13 18.37
C PRO A 277 -1.15 24.67 18.12
N ARG A 278 -1.46 24.36 16.86
CA ARG A 278 -2.66 23.59 16.53
C ARG A 278 -2.40 22.12 16.81
N VAL A 279 -3.30 21.47 17.53
CA VAL A 279 -3.24 20.04 17.84
C VAL A 279 -4.25 19.31 16.98
N ILE A 280 -3.88 18.13 16.48
CA ILE A 280 -4.75 17.23 15.74
C ILE A 280 -5.23 16.13 16.66
N ASP A 281 -6.54 15.97 16.78
CA ASP A 281 -7.17 14.81 17.41
C ASP A 281 -7.52 13.76 16.32
N PRO A 282 -6.81 12.62 16.23
CA PRO A 282 -7.01 11.63 15.18
C PRO A 282 -8.23 10.72 15.46
N LEU A 283 -9.41 11.22 15.12
CA LEU A 283 -10.69 10.51 15.31
C LEU A 283 -10.76 9.13 14.64
N LEU A 284 -10.01 8.91 13.55
CA LEU A 284 -9.94 7.63 12.82
C LEU A 284 -9.54 6.42 13.67
N LEU A 285 -8.97 6.64 14.86
CA LEU A 285 -8.62 5.56 15.79
C LEU A 285 -9.84 4.94 16.49
N ASN A 286 -11.01 5.57 16.36
CA ASN A 286 -12.21 5.21 17.10
C ASN A 286 -13.24 4.42 16.28
N PHE A 287 -12.99 4.18 14.99
CA PHE A 287 -13.92 3.51 14.08
C PHE A 287 -13.21 2.75 12.95
N ASP A 288 -13.94 1.92 12.22
CA ASP A 288 -13.47 1.34 10.96
C ASP A 288 -13.39 2.45 9.91
N PHE A 289 -12.19 2.99 9.71
CA PHE A 289 -11.97 4.11 8.80
C PHE A 289 -11.82 3.68 7.32
N THR A 290 -11.97 2.39 7.02
CA THR A 290 -11.80 1.83 5.67
C THR A 290 -12.75 2.51 4.68
N GLY A 291 -12.18 3.16 3.66
CA GLY A 291 -12.95 3.90 2.64
C GLY A 291 -13.42 5.29 3.08
N ILE A 292 -13.21 5.66 4.34
CA ILE A 292 -13.60 6.96 4.90
C ILE A 292 -12.37 7.86 5.06
N CYS A 293 -11.27 7.29 5.55
CA CYS A 293 -10.01 7.98 5.76
C CYS A 293 -8.88 7.28 5.00
N ALA A 294 -7.87 8.05 4.61
CA ALA A 294 -6.61 7.51 4.13
C ALA A 294 -5.47 7.99 5.04
N ARG A 295 -4.45 7.14 5.23
CA ARG A 295 -3.32 7.44 6.11
C ARG A 295 -1.98 7.00 5.52
N GLY A 296 -1.00 7.90 5.54
CA GLY A 296 0.39 7.61 5.24
C GLY A 296 1.28 7.82 6.47
N THR A 297 2.03 6.81 6.89
CA THR A 297 2.82 6.87 8.14
C THR A 297 4.31 6.53 7.97
N ASP A 298 4.72 6.14 6.78
CA ASP A 298 6.08 5.73 6.46
C ASP A 298 6.40 6.00 4.97
N GLY A 299 7.56 5.54 4.52
CA GLY A 299 7.98 5.65 3.11
C GLY A 299 7.11 4.90 2.11
N ASN A 300 6.20 4.01 2.56
CA ASN A 300 5.19 3.40 1.70
C ASN A 300 3.99 4.32 1.51
N GLY A 301 3.64 5.07 2.56
CA GLY A 301 2.54 6.01 2.56
C GLY A 301 2.86 7.37 1.95
N TYR A 302 4.11 7.84 2.04
CA TYR A 302 4.50 9.14 1.51
C TYR A 302 5.95 9.20 1.00
N SER A 303 6.23 10.15 0.12
CA SER A 303 7.58 10.51 -0.32
C SER A 303 7.66 12.00 -0.68
N ILE A 304 8.87 12.48 -0.96
CA ILE A 304 9.13 13.86 -1.36
C ILE A 304 9.20 13.91 -2.88
N ARG A 305 8.45 14.83 -3.51
CA ARG A 305 8.47 15.03 -4.96
C ARG A 305 8.84 16.48 -5.28
N VAL A 306 9.92 16.67 -6.02
CA VAL A 306 10.42 18.00 -6.38
C VAL A 306 10.58 18.10 -7.87
N GLN A 307 10.00 19.14 -8.49
CA GLN A 307 10.07 19.38 -9.94
C GLN A 307 9.67 18.14 -10.78
N GLY A 308 8.70 17.36 -10.30
CA GLY A 308 8.25 16.12 -10.94
C GLY A 308 9.14 14.89 -10.71
N GLU A 309 10.24 15.00 -9.97
CA GLU A 309 11.10 13.88 -9.57
C GLU A 309 10.67 13.36 -8.18
N ASP A 310 10.40 12.05 -8.06
CA ASP A 310 10.23 11.39 -6.76
C ASP A 310 11.60 11.14 -6.13
N LEU A 311 11.85 11.74 -4.97
CA LEU A 311 13.13 11.75 -4.27
C LEU A 311 13.25 10.64 -3.20
N PHE A 312 12.37 9.64 -3.15
CA PHE A 312 12.34 8.63 -2.07
C PHE A 312 13.70 7.94 -1.81
N SER A 313 14.54 7.78 -2.83
CA SER A 313 15.85 7.13 -2.73
C SER A 313 16.98 8.05 -2.25
N ARG A 314 16.72 9.37 -2.21
CA ARG A 314 17.70 10.41 -1.89
C ARG A 314 17.37 11.15 -0.60
N TYR A 315 16.09 11.27 -0.28
CA TYR A 315 15.60 12.03 0.85
C TYR A 315 14.48 11.29 1.58
N THR A 316 14.53 11.35 2.91
CA THR A 316 13.50 10.78 3.79
C THR A 316 12.90 11.90 4.65
N PRO A 317 11.57 12.06 4.68
CA PRO A 317 10.92 12.96 5.63
C PRO A 317 11.24 12.55 7.07
N LYS A 318 11.70 13.49 7.89
CA LYS A 318 11.97 13.29 9.33
C LYS A 318 11.46 14.48 10.11
N ILE A 319 10.86 14.23 11.28
CA ILE A 319 10.52 15.30 12.20
C ILE A 319 11.70 15.47 13.17
N ILE A 320 12.18 16.69 13.28
CA ILE A 320 13.19 17.09 14.27
C ILE A 320 12.63 18.20 15.14
N GLU A 321 13.06 18.25 16.40
CA GLU A 321 12.83 19.41 17.25
C GLU A 321 13.99 20.39 17.08
N LYS A 322 13.68 21.65 16.80
CA LYS A 322 14.67 22.72 16.69
C LYS A 322 14.08 24.04 17.17
N GLU A 323 14.75 24.67 18.14
CA GLU A 323 14.34 25.95 18.73
C GLU A 323 12.93 25.91 19.35
N GLY A 324 12.56 24.79 19.99
CA GLY A 324 11.25 24.61 20.64
C GLY A 324 10.08 24.39 19.68
N GLU A 325 10.36 24.13 18.40
CA GLU A 325 9.39 23.87 17.34
C GLU A 325 9.68 22.53 16.66
N LEU A 326 8.64 21.81 16.23
CA LEU A 326 8.79 20.64 15.37
C LEU A 326 8.94 21.08 13.91
N ARG A 327 9.97 20.56 13.24
CA ARG A 327 10.22 20.77 11.81
C ARG A 327 10.19 19.44 11.07
N LEU A 328 9.35 19.35 10.05
CA LEU A 328 9.46 18.29 9.06
C LEU A 328 10.55 18.67 8.07
N VAL A 329 11.63 17.88 8.06
CA VAL A 329 12.78 18.08 7.19
C VAL A 329 12.94 16.95 6.19
N ALA A 330 13.46 17.28 5.02
CA ALA A 330 13.96 16.30 4.06
C ALA A 330 15.37 15.88 4.47
N LYS A 331 15.50 14.73 5.13
CA LYS A 331 16.82 14.22 5.55
C LYS A 331 17.51 13.53 4.38
N PRO A 332 18.71 13.99 3.95
CA PRO A 332 19.42 13.39 2.85
C PRO A 332 19.99 12.01 3.22
N SER A 333 19.94 11.07 2.29
CA SER A 333 20.58 9.75 2.43
C SER A 333 22.09 9.80 2.17
N ARG A 334 22.58 10.86 1.50
CA ARG A 334 23.99 11.07 1.19
C ARG A 334 24.59 12.14 2.10
N PRO A 335 25.80 11.95 2.66
CA PRO A 335 26.41 12.92 3.58
C PRO A 335 26.61 14.33 3.01
N ASN A 336 26.80 14.46 1.70
CA ASN A 336 27.08 15.74 1.04
C ASN A 336 25.81 16.48 0.59
N ASP A 337 24.66 15.81 0.56
CA ASP A 337 23.39 16.46 0.25
C ASP A 337 22.94 17.25 1.50
N LYS A 338 22.26 18.37 1.29
CA LYS A 338 21.81 19.25 2.39
C LYS A 338 20.35 18.99 2.73
N GLU A 339 20.06 19.07 4.03
CA GLU A 339 18.72 19.07 4.59
C GLU A 339 17.98 20.38 4.27
N PHE A 340 16.66 20.31 4.09
CA PHE A 340 15.79 21.46 3.93
C PHE A 340 14.44 21.22 4.62
N VAL A 341 13.74 22.32 4.96
CA VAL A 341 12.46 22.28 5.71
C VAL A 341 11.28 22.17 4.74
N ILE A 342 10.32 21.32 5.08
CA ILE A 342 9.07 21.10 4.35
C ILE A 342 7.87 21.69 5.11
N ALA A 343 7.84 21.53 6.44
CA ALA A 343 6.72 21.96 7.27
C ALA A 343 7.16 22.27 8.72
N ARG A 344 6.33 22.99 9.45
CA ARG A 344 6.57 23.43 10.84
C ARG A 344 5.34 23.34 11.73
N SER A 345 5.52 23.14 13.03
CA SER A 345 4.41 23.18 13.99
C SER A 345 3.87 24.59 14.28
N GLN A 346 4.63 25.65 13.97
CA GLN A 346 4.25 27.05 14.20
C GLN A 346 3.88 27.33 15.66
N GLY A 347 4.63 26.73 16.59
CA GLY A 347 4.38 26.80 18.02
C GLY A 347 5.16 25.75 18.80
N ALA A 348 4.97 25.77 20.11
CA ALA A 348 5.62 24.85 21.04
C ALA A 348 5.36 23.39 20.66
N VAL A 349 6.34 22.52 20.96
CA VAL A 349 6.20 21.08 20.75
C VAL A 349 5.07 20.53 21.63
N THR A 350 4.09 19.89 21.00
CA THR A 350 3.03 19.14 21.69
C THR A 350 2.82 17.78 21.03
N PRO A 351 2.31 16.78 21.78
CA PRO A 351 1.77 15.57 21.16
C PRO A 351 0.78 15.93 20.05
N PHE A 352 0.88 15.24 18.91
CA PHE A 352 -0.04 15.39 17.77
C PHE A 352 -0.09 16.81 17.19
N SER A 353 0.98 17.61 17.29
CA SER A 353 1.03 18.94 16.65
C SER A 353 0.73 18.84 15.14
N LYS A 354 -0.11 19.74 14.65
CA LYS A 354 -0.30 19.98 13.22
C LYS A 354 1.00 20.52 12.63
N LEU A 355 1.40 20.00 11.47
CA LEU A 355 2.51 20.53 10.69
C LEU A 355 1.96 21.34 9.52
N VAL A 356 2.30 22.62 9.49
CA VAL A 356 1.94 23.56 8.44
C VAL A 356 3.05 23.59 7.41
N LEU A 357 2.71 23.30 6.15
CA LEU A 357 3.65 23.31 5.04
C LEU A 357 4.26 24.70 4.85
N GLU A 358 5.56 24.74 4.55
CA GLU A 358 6.26 25.94 4.14
C GLU A 358 5.71 26.49 2.80
N PRO A 359 5.85 27.79 2.52
CA PRO A 359 5.41 28.36 1.25
C PRO A 359 5.96 27.59 0.04
N GLY A 360 5.08 27.30 -0.92
CA GLY A 360 5.41 26.54 -2.13
C GLY A 360 5.29 25.03 -2.00
N TRP A 361 5.19 24.49 -0.78
CA TRP A 361 4.91 23.08 -0.55
C TRP A 361 3.40 22.79 -0.56
N ARG A 362 3.03 21.64 -1.11
CA ARG A 362 1.66 21.09 -1.05
C ARG A 362 1.67 19.58 -0.93
N VAL A 363 0.53 18.98 -0.59
CA VAL A 363 0.36 17.52 -0.71
C VAL A 363 -0.33 17.21 -2.03
N SER A 364 0.19 16.24 -2.76
CA SER A 364 -0.48 15.64 -3.91
C SER A 364 -0.53 14.11 -3.76
N LYS A 365 -1.25 13.42 -4.64
CA LYS A 365 -1.30 11.96 -4.68
C LYS A 365 -0.50 11.41 -5.85
N ARG A 366 0.04 10.21 -5.69
CA ARG A 366 0.61 9.44 -6.80
C ARG A 366 -0.49 9.04 -7.78
N LYS A 367 -0.27 9.26 -9.07
CA LYS A 367 -1.19 8.88 -10.16
C LYS A 367 -0.49 7.98 -11.17
N HIS A 368 -1.15 6.93 -11.61
CA HIS A 368 -0.70 6.10 -12.74
C HIS A 368 -1.81 5.99 -13.79
N GLY A 369 -1.56 6.50 -15.00
CA GLY A 369 -2.63 6.68 -16.00
C GLY A 369 -3.75 7.54 -15.42
N ASP A 370 -4.96 6.97 -15.35
CA ASP A 370 -6.13 7.61 -14.73
C ASP A 370 -6.39 7.19 -13.28
N THR A 371 -5.62 6.24 -12.75
CA THR A 371 -5.78 5.74 -11.39
C THR A 371 -4.99 6.58 -10.39
N VAL A 372 -5.68 7.17 -9.42
CA VAL A 372 -5.07 7.78 -8.24
C VAL A 372 -4.75 6.67 -7.24
N LEU A 373 -3.54 6.68 -6.69
CA LEU A 373 -3.03 5.69 -5.74
C LEU A 373 -3.00 6.28 -4.34
N GLY A 374 -2.94 5.42 -3.32
CA GLY A 374 -2.94 5.84 -1.91
C GLY A 374 -1.71 6.61 -1.44
N HIS A 375 -0.61 6.58 -2.19
CA HIS A 375 0.66 7.22 -1.82
C HIS A 375 0.60 8.74 -1.94
N PHE A 376 1.04 9.45 -0.90
CA PHE A 376 1.11 10.90 -0.86
C PHE A 376 2.47 11.42 -1.31
N TYR A 377 2.49 12.56 -1.99
CA TYR A 377 3.70 13.32 -2.29
C TYR A 377 3.70 14.63 -1.52
N LEU A 378 4.76 14.86 -0.73
CA LEU A 378 5.14 16.20 -0.29
C LEU A 378 5.79 16.89 -1.49
N THR A 379 5.06 17.81 -2.11
CA THR A 379 5.34 18.30 -3.45
C THR A 379 5.85 19.73 -3.46
N HIS A 380 6.88 20.00 -4.25
CA HIS A 380 7.37 21.35 -4.53
C HIS A 380 7.78 21.49 -6.00
N ASP A 381 7.44 22.62 -6.65
CA ASP A 381 7.71 22.79 -8.09
C ASP A 381 9.07 23.43 -8.40
N GLN A 382 9.68 24.14 -7.43
CA GLN A 382 11.03 24.68 -7.60
C GLN A 382 12.09 23.57 -7.65
N PRO A 383 13.18 23.74 -8.42
CA PRO A 383 14.30 22.81 -8.44
C PRO A 383 14.90 22.59 -7.05
N LEU A 384 15.39 21.38 -6.82
CA LEU A 384 16.02 20.98 -5.54
C LEU A 384 17.15 21.93 -5.10
N ALA A 385 17.91 22.49 -6.04
CA ALA A 385 18.98 23.45 -5.76
C ALA A 385 18.46 24.71 -5.03
N ASN A 386 17.24 25.15 -5.32
CA ASN A 386 16.63 26.33 -4.70
C ASN A 386 16.16 26.03 -3.28
N LEU A 387 15.66 24.82 -3.03
CA LEU A 387 15.20 24.38 -1.70
C LEU A 387 16.35 24.26 -0.69
N VAL A 388 17.50 23.82 -1.19
CA VAL A 388 18.72 23.67 -0.41
C VAL A 388 19.39 25.04 -0.14
N GLY A 389 19.16 26.03 -1.00
CA GLY A 389 19.74 27.37 -0.90
C GLY A 389 18.97 28.36 -0.01
N THR A 390 17.70 28.11 0.31
CA THR A 390 16.83 29.06 1.02
C THR A 390 16.82 28.96 2.55
N SER A 391 17.64 28.10 3.15
CA SER A 391 17.75 28.00 4.63
C SER A 391 18.44 29.21 5.30
N SER A 392 18.78 30.25 4.56
CA SER A 392 19.23 31.54 5.09
C SER A 392 18.69 32.67 4.23
N ILE A 393 17.48 33.18 4.52
CA ILE A 393 17.07 34.59 4.43
C ILE A 393 15.68 34.67 5.08
N ALA A 394 15.66 34.94 6.38
CA ALA A 394 14.58 35.60 7.09
C ALA A 394 15.13 36.07 8.45
N GLN A 395 16.11 36.97 8.41
CA GLN A 395 16.31 37.94 9.49
C GLN A 395 15.80 39.27 8.96
N ARG A 396 14.62 39.67 9.41
CA ARG A 396 14.28 41.06 9.68
C ARG A 396 13.46 41.10 10.95
#